data_AF-A0A8X6FDH4-F1
#
_entry.id   AF-A0A8X6FDH4-F1
#
_cell.length_a   1.000
_cell.length_b   1.000
_cell.length_c   1.000
_cell.angle_alpha   90.00
_cell.angle_beta   90.00
_cell.angle_gamma   90.00
#
_symmetry.space_group_name_H-M   'P 1'
#
loop_
_entity.id
_entity.type
_entity.pdbx_description
1 polymer ?
#
loop_
_entity_poly.entity_id
_entity_poly.type
_entity_poly.pdbx_seq_one_letter_code
_entity_poly.pdbx_strand_id
1 'polypeptide(L)'
;MPNEWDSNQISHVVVKPPPFWKHNPVLWFGRLEAQFELAKILNDTTKFNYVLSAVESDILNSVSDLVLKPPENGKYDALKKRLIKVHSESEDSNIRILL
;
A
#
# COMPACT_ATOMS: atom_id res chain seq x y z
N MET A 1 43.34 -16.37 -12.15
CA MET A 1 42.31 -15.31 -12.22
C MET A 1 41.65 -15.48 -13.57
N PRO A 2 40.35 -15.80 -13.62
CA PRO A 2 39.36 -14.73 -13.70
C PRO A 2 38.20 -14.89 -12.70
N ASN A 3 37.29 -13.95 -12.76
CA ASN A 3 36.46 -13.42 -11.69
C ASN A 3 35.00 -13.79 -12.00
N GLU A 4 34.35 -14.58 -11.15
CA GLU A 4 32.93 -14.91 -11.31
C GLU A 4 32.10 -14.02 -10.38
N TRP A 5 31.78 -12.83 -10.91
CA TRP A 5 30.68 -12.01 -10.46
C TRP A 5 29.38 -12.72 -10.83
N ASP A 6 28.97 -13.70 -10.02
CA ASP A 6 27.60 -14.19 -10.05
C ASP A 6 26.71 -13.14 -9.37
N SER A 7 26.48 -12.04 -10.08
CA SER A 7 25.27 -11.27 -9.87
C SER A 7 24.17 -11.95 -10.65
N ASN A 8 23.62 -13.01 -10.05
CA ASN A 8 22.24 -13.37 -10.28
C ASN A 8 21.35 -12.25 -9.74
N GLN A 9 21.33 -11.12 -10.47
CA GLN A 9 20.41 -10.02 -10.25
C GLN A 9 19.04 -10.53 -10.70
N ILE A 10 18.40 -11.29 -9.81
CA ILE A 10 16.99 -11.62 -9.91
C ILE A 10 16.31 -10.28 -10.08
N SER A 11 15.87 -10.02 -11.30
CA SER A 11 15.14 -8.82 -11.65
C SER A 11 13.75 -9.01 -11.06
N HIS A 12 13.66 -8.90 -9.73
CA HIS A 12 12.39 -8.68 -9.07
C HIS A 12 11.85 -7.45 -9.78
N VAL A 13 10.72 -7.61 -10.47
CA VAL A 13 9.90 -6.49 -10.90
C VAL A 13 9.68 -5.67 -9.63
N VAL A 14 10.52 -4.65 -9.47
CA VAL A 14 10.40 -3.66 -8.41
C VAL A 14 9.22 -2.85 -8.89
N VAL A 15 8.03 -3.31 -8.51
CA VAL A 15 6.86 -2.43 -8.50
C VAL A 15 7.27 -1.32 -7.56
N LYS A 16 7.72 -0.18 -8.08
CA LYS A 16 7.96 1.00 -7.25
C LYS A 16 6.57 1.50 -6.91
N PRO A 17 6.06 1.25 -5.70
CA PRO A 17 4.75 1.74 -5.40
C PRO A 17 4.82 3.27 -5.42
N PRO A 18 3.87 3.95 -6.06
CA PRO A 18 3.85 5.40 -6.07
C PRO A 18 3.73 5.92 -4.63
N PRO A 19 4.27 7.12 -4.35
CA PRO A 19 4.13 7.73 -3.02
C PRO A 19 2.65 7.79 -2.64
N PHE A 20 2.35 7.47 -1.37
CA PHE A 20 0.97 7.42 -0.89
C PHE A 20 0.27 8.77 -0.99
N TRP A 21 -0.96 8.80 -1.52
CA TRP A 21 -1.73 10.03 -1.65
C TRP A 21 -2.64 10.22 -0.43
N LYS A 22 -2.15 10.97 0.57
CA LYS A 22 -2.88 11.30 1.80
C LYS A 22 -4.20 12.04 1.55
N HIS A 23 -4.25 12.84 0.48
CA HIS A 23 -5.47 13.55 0.07
C HIS A 23 -6.50 12.53 -0.46
N ASN A 24 -6.11 11.72 -1.44
CA ASN A 24 -7.02 10.79 -2.11
C ASN A 24 -6.56 9.33 -1.98
N PRO A 25 -6.76 8.71 -0.80
CA PRO A 25 -6.33 7.33 -0.53
C PRO A 25 -7.07 6.33 -1.43
N VAL A 26 -8.34 6.58 -1.74
CA VAL A 26 -9.19 5.70 -2.57
C VAL A 26 -8.60 5.54 -3.96
N LEU A 27 -8.19 6.64 -4.58
CA LEU A 27 -7.64 6.63 -5.93
C LEU A 27 -6.22 6.04 -5.96
N TRP A 28 -5.43 6.27 -4.91
CA TRP A 28 -4.13 5.61 -4.74
C TRP A 28 -4.26 4.09 -4.66
N PHE A 29 -5.24 3.58 -3.88
CA PHE A 29 -5.53 2.15 -3.84
C PHE A 29 -5.97 1.60 -5.19
N GLY A 30 -6.81 2.32 -5.94
CA GLY A 30 -7.19 1.91 -7.30
C GLY A 30 -5.99 1.79 -8.24
N ARG A 31 -5.02 2.72 -8.15
CA ARG A 31 -3.76 2.63 -8.89
C ARG A 31 -2.89 1.45 -8.44
N LEU A 32 -2.81 1.22 -7.14
CA LEU A 32 -2.06 0.11 -6.57
C LEU A 32 -2.63 -1.25 -6.98
N GLU A 33 -3.95 -1.38 -7.02
CA GLU A 33 -4.65 -2.59 -7.47
C GLU A 33 -4.38 -2.87 -8.95
N ALA A 34 -4.39 -1.84 -9.80
CA ALA A 34 -3.98 -2.00 -11.19
C ALA A 34 -2.53 -2.48 -11.32
N GLN A 35 -1.61 -1.99 -10.47
CA GLN A 35 -0.23 -2.50 -10.44
C GLN A 35 -0.15 -3.95 -9.96
N PHE A 36 -0.92 -4.31 -8.95
CA PHE A 36 -0.99 -5.69 -8.48
C PHE A 36 -1.54 -6.63 -9.54
N GLU A 37 -2.56 -6.21 -10.28
CA GLU A 37 -3.13 -6.99 -11.38
C GLU A 37 -2.10 -7.19 -12.51
N LEU A 38 -1.40 -6.11 -12.91
CA LEU A 38 -0.31 -6.18 -13.90
C LEU A 38 0.83 -7.10 -13.46
N ALA A 39 1.18 -7.06 -12.16
CA ALA A 39 2.21 -7.91 -11.57
C ALA A 39 1.70 -9.32 -11.17
N LYS A 40 0.42 -9.63 -11.41
CA LYS A 40 -0.26 -10.88 -10.98
C LYS A 40 -0.08 -11.18 -9.48
N ILE A 41 -0.05 -10.14 -8.65
CA ILE A 41 0.06 -10.25 -7.20
C ILE A 41 -1.31 -10.55 -6.62
N LEU A 42 -1.55 -11.84 -6.34
CA LEU A 42 -2.78 -12.33 -5.72
C LEU A 42 -2.63 -12.49 -4.20
N ASN A 43 -1.40 -12.60 -3.71
CA ASN A 43 -1.10 -12.82 -2.30
C ASN A 43 -1.40 -11.56 -1.48
N ASP A 44 -2.36 -11.67 -0.57
CA ASP A 44 -2.76 -10.60 0.36
C ASP A 44 -1.56 -10.09 1.18
N THR A 45 -0.70 -11.01 1.66
CA THR A 45 0.54 -10.67 2.38
C THR A 45 1.51 -9.85 1.51
N THR A 46 1.62 -10.17 0.22
CA THR A 46 2.46 -9.40 -0.71
C THR A 46 1.88 -8.02 -0.94
N LYS A 47 0.57 -7.90 -1.14
CA LYS A 47 -0.13 -6.61 -1.27
C LYS A 47 0.07 -5.75 -0.03
N PHE A 48 -0.10 -6.35 1.15
CA PHE A 48 0.11 -5.71 2.44
C PHE A 48 1.53 -5.16 2.57
N ASN A 49 2.56 -5.98 2.30
CA ASN A 49 3.95 -5.54 2.33
C ASN A 49 4.24 -4.40 1.32
N TYR A 50 3.63 -4.44 0.14
CA TYR A 50 3.74 -3.35 -0.83
C TYR A 50 3.13 -2.06 -0.33
N VAL A 51 1.95 -2.13 0.30
CA VAL A 51 1.34 -0.96 0.95
C VAL A 51 2.28 -0.45 2.01
N LEU A 52 2.76 -1.29 2.95
CA LEU A 52 3.69 -0.88 4.00
C LEU A 52 4.94 -0.17 3.47
N SER A 53 5.49 -0.65 2.36
CA SER A 53 6.66 -0.04 1.72
C SER A 53 6.35 1.29 1.02
N ALA A 54 5.09 1.57 0.72
CA ALA A 54 4.65 2.75 -0.02
C ALA A 54 4.09 3.86 0.86
N VAL A 55 3.51 3.50 2.00
CA VAL A 55 3.07 4.45 3.03
C VAL A 55 4.24 4.86 3.92
N GLU A 56 4.24 6.13 4.31
CA GLU A 56 5.21 6.67 5.26
C GLU A 56 4.94 6.18 6.69
N SER A 57 5.99 6.20 7.51
CA SER A 57 5.95 5.79 8.92
C SER A 57 4.85 6.50 9.73
N ASP A 58 4.56 7.74 9.41
CA ASP A 58 3.49 8.55 10.02
C ASP A 58 2.11 7.88 9.86
N ILE A 59 1.80 7.42 8.65
CA ILE A 59 0.54 6.77 8.33
C ILE A 59 0.52 5.35 8.89
N LEU A 60 1.65 4.65 8.81
CA LEU A 60 1.83 3.35 9.47
C LEU A 60 1.57 3.43 10.96
N ASN A 61 1.89 4.55 11.61
CA ASN A 61 1.60 4.75 13.01
C ASN A 61 0.07 4.82 13.27
N SER A 62 -0.70 5.48 12.39
CA SER A 62 -2.17 5.52 12.48
C SER A 62 -2.85 4.16 12.27
N VAL A 63 -2.21 3.26 11.52
CA VAL A 63 -2.68 1.89 11.29
C VAL A 63 -1.84 0.84 12.01
N SER A 64 -1.04 1.26 12.99
CA SER A 64 -0.08 0.40 13.69
C SER A 64 -0.75 -0.78 14.37
N ASP A 65 -1.98 -0.60 14.87
CA ASP A 65 -2.81 -1.68 15.40
C ASP A 65 -2.99 -2.83 14.38
N LEU A 66 -3.25 -2.50 13.10
CA LEU A 66 -3.39 -3.50 12.03
C LEU A 66 -2.05 -4.08 11.57
N VAL A 67 -0.94 -3.36 11.77
CA VAL A 67 0.41 -3.82 11.43
C VAL A 67 0.96 -4.75 12.51
N LEU A 68 0.74 -4.41 13.77
CA LEU A 68 1.18 -5.16 14.95
C LEU A 68 0.27 -6.36 15.23
N LYS A 69 -1.03 -6.22 14.96
CA LYS A 69 -2.03 -7.28 15.08
C LYS A 69 -2.75 -7.46 13.75
N PRO A 70 -2.07 -8.01 12.73
CA PRO A 70 -2.71 -8.25 11.45
C PRO A 70 -3.78 -9.34 11.60
N PRO A 71 -5.00 -9.13 11.07
CA PRO A 71 -6.03 -10.16 11.06
C PRO A 71 -5.55 -11.39 10.27
N GLU A 72 -6.02 -12.59 10.63
CA GLU A 72 -5.60 -13.83 9.97
C GLU A 72 -5.96 -13.87 8.48
N ASN A 73 -7.05 -13.21 8.08
CA ASN A 73 -7.49 -13.13 6.70
C ASN A 73 -7.85 -11.69 6.30
N GLY A 74 -7.54 -11.29 5.06
CA GLY A 74 -7.88 -9.96 4.54
C GLY A 74 -7.09 -8.81 5.17
N LYS A 75 -5.79 -8.98 5.40
CA LYS A 75 -4.91 -7.95 5.97
C LYS A 75 -4.90 -6.71 5.09
N TYR A 76 -4.83 -6.90 3.78
CA TYR A 76 -4.90 -5.81 2.81
C TYR A 76 -6.25 -5.09 2.85
N ASP A 77 -7.39 -5.81 2.87
CA ASP A 77 -8.73 -5.19 2.92
C ASP A 77 -8.94 -4.38 4.21
N ALA A 78 -8.54 -4.94 5.35
CA ALA A 78 -8.61 -4.26 6.64
C ALA A 78 -7.74 -2.99 6.65
N LEU A 79 -6.50 -3.10 6.16
CA LEU A 79 -5.57 -1.98 6.04
C LEU A 79 -6.13 -0.90 5.09
N LYS A 80 -6.64 -1.30 3.92
CA LYS A 80 -7.26 -0.42 2.92
C LYS A 80 -8.44 0.33 3.52
N LYS A 81 -9.39 -0.36 4.15
CA LYS A 81 -10.54 0.28 4.82
C LYS A 81 -10.10 1.25 5.90
N ARG A 82 -9.10 0.90 6.71
CA ARG A 82 -8.62 1.78 7.79
C ARG A 82 -7.92 3.01 7.24
N LEU A 83 -7.03 2.86 6.25
CA LEU A 83 -6.37 3.96 5.56
C LEU A 83 -7.39 4.91 4.92
N ILE A 84 -8.36 4.34 4.18
CA ILE A 84 -9.44 5.12 3.60
C ILE A 84 -10.23 5.82 4.70
N LYS A 85 -10.59 5.16 5.80
CA LYS A 85 -11.33 5.80 6.89
C LYS A 85 -10.56 6.96 7.54
N VAL A 86 -9.29 6.76 7.87
CA VAL A 86 -8.44 7.80 8.52
C VAL A 86 -8.29 9.04 7.63
N HIS A 87 -8.10 8.83 6.32
CA HIS A 87 -7.89 9.93 5.38
C HIS A 87 -9.21 10.48 4.80
N SER A 88 -10.26 9.68 4.66
CA SER A 88 -11.61 10.13 4.25
C SER A 88 -12.28 10.93 5.35
N GLU A 89 -12.13 10.58 6.64
CA GLU A 89 -12.63 11.44 7.73
C GLU A 89 -11.95 12.83 7.71
N SER A 90 -10.73 12.91 7.16
CA SER A 90 -10.03 14.17 6.92
C SER A 90 -10.52 14.93 5.66
N GLU A 91 -11.08 14.25 4.65
CA GLU A 91 -11.55 14.83 3.38
C GLU A 91 -13.09 15.04 3.32
N ASP A 92 -13.87 14.29 4.10
CA ASP A 92 -15.33 14.42 4.26
C ASP A 92 -15.75 15.76 4.87
N SER A 93 -14.80 16.51 5.45
CA SER A 93 -15.02 17.91 5.83
C SER A 93 -15.03 18.87 4.62
N ASN A 94 -14.61 18.45 3.42
CA ASN A 94 -14.60 19.28 2.21
C ASN A 94 -15.76 19.02 1.23
N ILE A 95 -16.51 17.91 1.35
CA ILE A 95 -17.63 17.58 0.43
C ILE A 95 -19.01 17.95 1.00
N ARG A 96 -19.06 18.87 1.96
CA ARG A 96 -20.32 19.45 2.48
C ARG A 96 -20.43 20.96 2.28
N ILE A 97 -19.69 21.52 1.32
CA ILE A 97 -19.84 22.92 0.91
C ILE A 97 -19.96 23.02 -0.61
N LEU A 98 -21.03 22.46 -1.16
CA LEU A 98 -21.61 23.02 -2.37
C LEU A 98 -23.04 23.43 -2.03
N LEU A 99 -23.16 24.71 -1.65
CA LEU A 99 -24.39 25.48 -1.50
C LEU A 99 -25.15 25.53 -2.84
#